data_AF-A0AAW6LYG9-F1
#
_entry.id   AF-A0AAW6LYG9-F1
#
_cell.length_a   1.000
_cell.length_b   1.000
_cell.length_c   1.000
_cell.angle_alpha   90.00
_cell.angle_beta   90.00
_cell.angle_gamma   90.00
#
_symmetry.space_group_name_H-M   'P 1'
#
loop_
_entity.id
_entity.type
_entity.pdbx_description
1 polymer ?
#
loop_
_entity_poly.entity_id
_entity_poly.type
_entity_poly.pdbx_seq_one_letter_code
_entity_poly.pdbx_strand_id
1 'polypeptide(L)'
;MTCERLDSRLRVGSAVTGWVGTPRRRPFEQFTVEVTSTEVVGGKLVLGLGSVGLYAPPSGASVVLMPGAASPFAMRAGRGRYWRLYRGRRSWLSTGQTPVPSRREVPLDVLIAGAEE
;
A
#
# COMPACT_ATOMS: atom_id res chain seq x y z
N MET A 1 9.24 11.17 6.71
CA MET A 1 8.01 11.77 7.32
C MET A 1 7.65 11.00 8.57
N THR A 2 7.07 11.64 9.58
CA THR A 2 6.67 10.98 10.83
C THR A 2 5.16 11.05 11.04
N CYS A 3 4.55 9.97 11.53
CA CYS A 3 3.13 9.90 11.86
C CYS A 3 2.94 9.32 13.27
N GLU A 4 2.04 9.91 14.05
CA GLU A 4 1.66 9.39 15.38
C GLU A 4 0.83 8.08 15.26
N ARG A 5 0.27 7.80 14.09
CA ARG A 5 -0.47 6.56 13.83
C ARG A 5 0.52 5.48 13.38
N LEU A 6 0.58 4.41 14.16
CA LEU A 6 1.47 3.27 13.92
C LEU A 6 0.92 2.29 12.88
N ASP A 7 -0.39 2.26 12.69
CA ASP A 7 -1.00 1.38 11.70
C ASP A 7 -1.06 2.07 10.32
N SER A 8 -0.41 1.45 9.35
CA SER A 8 -0.46 1.84 7.94
C SER A 8 -0.42 0.60 7.08
N ARG A 9 -1.25 0.58 6.02
CA ARG A 9 -1.17 -0.44 4.96
C ARG A 9 -0.16 -0.07 3.87
N LEU A 10 0.53 1.06 4.01
CA LEU A 10 1.57 1.47 3.08
C LEU A 10 2.78 0.54 3.26
N ARG A 11 3.16 -0.12 2.17
CA ARG A 11 4.35 -0.98 2.10
C ARG A 11 5.44 -0.25 1.33
N VAL A 12 6.70 -0.62 1.56
CA VAL A 12 7.78 -0.27 0.63
C VAL A 12 7.38 -0.68 -0.79
N GLY A 13 7.63 0.20 -1.77
CA GLY A 13 7.17 0.01 -3.14
C GLY A 13 5.77 0.53 -3.44
N SER A 14 5.01 0.96 -2.43
CA SER A 14 3.67 1.53 -2.65
C SER A 14 3.78 2.94 -3.19
N ALA A 15 3.10 3.20 -4.31
CA ALA A 15 2.84 4.55 -4.76
C ALA A 15 1.85 5.23 -3.80
N VAL A 16 2.14 6.46 -3.41
CA VAL A 16 1.29 7.32 -2.59
C VAL A 16 1.10 8.67 -3.24
N THR A 17 -0.06 9.26 -2.99
CA THR A 17 -0.33 10.66 -3.30
C THR A 17 -0.37 11.44 -1.99
N GLY A 18 0.32 12.57 -1.95
CA GLY A 18 0.44 13.42 -0.77
C GLY A 18 -0.01 14.85 -1.01
N TRP A 19 -0.43 15.52 0.06
CA TRP A 19 -0.81 16.93 0.10
C TRP A 19 -0.17 17.59 1.33
N VAL A 20 0.31 18.83 1.19
CA VAL A 20 0.65 19.65 2.36
C VAL A 20 -0.65 20.15 3.01
N GLY A 21 -0.79 19.95 4.32
CA GLY A 21 -2.01 20.28 5.07
C GLY A 21 -3.18 19.38 4.70
N THR A 22 -4.34 19.97 4.45
CA THR A 22 -5.58 19.23 4.18
C THR A 22 -5.67 18.81 2.71
N PRO A 23 -6.11 17.57 2.39
CA PRO A 23 -6.27 17.12 1.02
C PRO A 23 -7.26 18.00 0.26
N ARG A 24 -6.80 18.57 -0.86
CA ARG A 24 -7.60 19.38 -1.78
C ARG A 24 -7.57 18.75 -3.17
N ARG A 25 -8.68 18.82 -3.90
CA ARG A 25 -8.80 18.24 -5.26
C ARG A 25 -8.04 19.02 -6.35
N ARG A 26 -7.09 19.89 -6.00
CA ARG A 26 -6.36 20.71 -6.96
C ARG A 26 -5.07 19.98 -7.41
N PRO A 27 -4.86 19.75 -8.72
CA PRO A 27 -3.75 18.91 -9.22
C PRO A 27 -2.34 19.43 -8.91
N PHE A 28 -2.18 20.73 -8.66
CA PHE A 28 -0.89 21.39 -8.40
C PHE A 28 -0.54 21.48 -6.91
N GLU A 29 -1.41 20.96 -6.04
CA GLU A 29 -1.21 20.92 -4.58
C GLU A 29 -0.96 19.48 -4.10
N GLN A 30 -0.79 18.53 -5.04
CA GLN A 30 -0.52 17.13 -4.75
C GLN A 30 0.82 16.70 -5.33
N PHE A 31 1.49 15.78 -4.66
CA PHE A 31 2.66 15.09 -5.18
C PHE A 31 2.44 13.58 -5.17
N THR A 32 3.05 12.88 -6.12
CA THR A 32 3.05 11.41 -6.15
C THR A 32 4.46 10.92 -5.92
N VAL A 33 4.61 9.94 -5.04
CA VAL A 33 5.92 9.40 -4.67
C VAL A 33 5.79 7.94 -4.24
N GLU A 34 6.89 7.20 -4.29
CA GLU A 34 6.98 5.84 -3.80
C GLU A 34 7.49 5.82 -2.35
N VAL A 35 6.96 4.92 -1.53
CA VAL A 35 7.48 4.63 -0.19
C VAL A 35 8.75 3.78 -0.33
N THR A 36 9.87 4.29 0.15
CA THR A 36 11.19 3.63 0.07
C THR A 36 11.59 2.92 1.36
N SER A 37 11.08 3.38 2.51
CA SER A 37 11.28 2.71 3.80
C SER A 37 10.10 2.92 4.75
N THR A 38 9.95 2.02 5.71
CA THR A 38 8.90 2.05 6.73
C THR A 38 9.51 1.55 8.05
N GLU A 39 9.58 2.41 9.06
CA GLU A 39 10.17 2.09 10.37
C GLU A 39 9.32 2.69 11.49
N VAL A 40 9.38 2.12 12.69
CA VAL A 40 8.80 2.74 13.90
C VAL A 40 9.95 3.23 14.77
N VAL A 41 9.96 4.52 15.09
CA VAL A 41 11.01 5.16 15.90
C VAL A 41 10.34 6.01 16.97
N GLY A 42 10.56 5.66 18.25
CA GLY A 42 10.01 6.37 19.40
C GLY A 42 8.49 6.50 19.36
N GLY A 43 7.78 5.39 19.14
CA GLY A 43 6.33 5.38 19.03
C GLY A 43 5.74 6.08 17.79
N LYS A 44 6.55 6.46 16.80
CA LYS A 44 6.08 7.11 15.56
C LYS A 44 6.44 6.29 14.34
N LEU A 45 5.51 6.19 13.40
CA LEU A 45 5.77 5.61 12.08
C LEU A 45 6.58 6.61 11.25
N VAL A 46 7.80 6.23 10.89
CA VAL A 46 8.71 6.95 10.00
C VAL A 46 8.64 6.34 8.61
N LEU A 47 8.23 7.15 7.63
CA LEU A 47 8.18 6.79 6.22
C LEU A 47 9.32 7.47 5.45
N GLY A 48 10.14 6.67 4.77
CA GLY A 48 11.01 7.12 3.70
C GLY A 48 10.20 7.25 2.42
N LEU A 49 10.32 8.39 1.75
CA LEU A 49 9.70 8.64 0.45
C LEU A 49 10.81 8.86 -0.57
N GLY A 50 10.59 8.43 -1.81
CA GLY A 50 11.46 8.74 -2.93
C GLY A 50 11.52 10.23 -3.24
N SER A 51 12.14 10.59 -4.38
CA SER A 51 12.25 11.99 -4.78
C SER A 51 10.86 12.58 -5.07
N VAL A 52 10.46 13.56 -4.26
CA VAL A 52 9.29 14.39 -4.50
C VAL A 52 9.80 15.61 -5.27
N GLY A 53 9.33 15.79 -6.52
CA GLY A 53 9.84 16.83 -7.43
C GLY A 53 9.46 18.26 -7.01
N LEU A 54 8.97 19.05 -7.96
CA LEU A 54 8.65 20.48 -7.77
C LEU A 54 7.68 20.78 -6.60
N TYR A 55 6.90 19.79 -6.17
CA TYR A 55 5.88 19.90 -5.12
C TYR A 55 6.33 19.24 -3.80
N ALA A 56 7.64 19.18 -3.55
CA ALA A 56 8.18 18.67 -2.30
C ALA A 56 7.65 19.49 -1.10
N PRO A 57 7.14 18.83 -0.05
CA PRO A 57 6.73 19.52 1.16
C PRO A 57 7.95 20.14 1.87
N PRO A 58 7.84 21.36 2.41
CA PRO A 58 8.93 21.94 3.18
C PRO A 58 9.17 21.14 4.47
N SER A 59 10.39 21.25 5.02
CA SER A 59 10.75 20.58 6.28
C SER A 59 9.79 20.98 7.41
N GLY A 60 9.30 19.99 8.15
CA GLY A 60 8.35 20.19 9.25
C GLY A 60 6.88 20.40 8.82
N ALA A 61 6.58 20.39 7.52
CA ALA A 61 5.20 20.48 7.05
C ALA A 61 4.36 19.28 7.49
N SER A 62 3.14 19.54 7.93
CA SER A 62 2.12 18.51 8.07
C SER A 62 1.66 18.06 6.69
N VAL A 63 1.63 16.75 6.45
CA VAL A 63 1.29 16.15 5.17
C VAL A 63 0.27 15.06 5.37
N VAL A 64 -0.73 15.03 4.48
CA VAL A 64 -1.67 13.92 4.37
C VAL A 64 -1.22 13.04 3.21
N LEU A 65 -1.12 11.73 3.46
CA LEU A 65 -0.80 10.72 2.46
C LEU A 65 -2.00 9.82 2.24
N MET A 66 -2.28 9.49 0.98
CA MET A 66 -3.24 8.46 0.58
C MET A 66 -2.56 7.45 -0.33
N PRO A 67 -2.97 6.17 -0.31
CA PRO A 67 -2.54 5.20 -1.32
C PRO A 67 -2.78 5.77 -2.72
N GLY A 68 -1.78 5.64 -3.59
CA GLY A 68 -1.90 6.03 -4.97
C GLY A 68 -3.02 5.25 -5.66
N ALA A 69 -3.57 5.83 -6.73
CA ALA A 69 -4.57 5.14 -7.53
C ALA A 69 -4.02 3.80 -8.02
N ALA A 70 -4.85 2.75 -7.93
CA ALA A 70 -4.47 1.44 -8.43
C ALA A 70 -4.12 1.54 -9.93
N SER A 71 -2.97 0.99 -10.32
CA SER A 71 -2.53 1.02 -11.73
C SER A 71 -3.58 0.37 -12.64
N PRO A 72 -4.18 1.09 -13.60
CA PRO A 72 -5.17 0.51 -14.52
C PRO A 72 -4.59 -0.64 -15.35
N PHE A 73 -3.29 -0.63 -15.61
CA PHE A 73 -2.58 -1.71 -16.29
C PHE A 73 -2.48 -2.95 -15.40
N ALA A 74 -2.05 -2.79 -14.15
CA ALA A 74 -2.00 -3.88 -13.17
C ALA A 74 -3.39 -4.49 -12.93
N MET A 75 -4.44 -3.65 -12.85
CA MET A 75 -5.82 -4.10 -12.74
C MET A 75 -6.25 -4.94 -13.95
N ARG A 76 -5.94 -4.49 -15.19
CA ARG A 76 -6.26 -5.24 -16.42
C ARG A 76 -5.49 -6.57 -16.49
N ALA A 77 -4.19 -6.55 -16.20
CA ALA A 77 -3.36 -7.75 -16.17
C ALA A 77 -3.85 -8.75 -15.10
N GLY A 78 -4.21 -8.25 -13.91
CA GLY A 78 -4.79 -9.04 -12.82
C GLY A 78 -6.11 -9.69 -13.21
N ARG A 79 -7.01 -8.96 -13.88
CA ARG A 79 -8.26 -9.52 -14.42
C ARG A 79 -8.01 -10.67 -15.39
N GLY A 80 -7.06 -10.53 -16.31
CA GLY A 80 -6.71 -11.60 -17.25
C GLY A 80 -6.16 -12.86 -16.56
N ARG A 81 -5.28 -12.67 -15.56
CA ARG A 81 -4.77 -13.77 -14.72
C ARG A 81 -5.90 -14.46 -13.96
N TYR A 82 -6.79 -13.69 -13.33
CA TYR A 82 -7.92 -14.20 -12.57
C TYR A 82 -8.89 -14.99 -13.47
N TRP A 83 -9.21 -14.46 -14.65
CA TRP A 83 -10.05 -15.15 -15.64
C TRP A 83 -9.46 -16.48 -16.10
N ARG A 84 -8.13 -16.56 -16.31
CA ARG A 84 -7.46 -17.83 -16.64
C ARG A 84 -7.52 -18.84 -15.49
N LEU A 85 -7.33 -18.39 -14.25
CA LEU A 85 -7.45 -19.26 -13.07
C LEU A 85 -8.88 -19.79 -12.91
N TYR A 86 -9.88 -18.93 -13.12
CA TYR A 86 -11.29 -19.30 -13.07
C TYR A 86 -11.68 -20.30 -14.17
N ARG A 87 -11.27 -20.04 -15.43
CA ARG A 87 -11.56 -20.94 -16.57
C ARG A 87 -10.80 -22.26 -16.51
N GLY A 88 -9.63 -22.29 -15.88
CA GLY A 88 -8.76 -23.46 -15.86
C GLY A 88 -9.33 -24.68 -15.13
N ARG A 89 -10.49 -24.58 -14.46
CA ARG A 89 -11.10 -25.66 -13.67
C ARG A 89 -10.09 -26.34 -12.72
N ARG A 90 -9.19 -25.55 -12.12
CA ARG A 90 -8.13 -26.02 -11.21
C ARG A 90 -8.32 -25.55 -9.78
N SER A 91 -9.34 -24.72 -9.53
CA SER A 91 -9.73 -24.34 -8.18
C SER A 91 -10.85 -25.24 -7.68
N TRP A 92 -10.92 -25.42 -6.36
CA TRP A 92 -12.02 -26.12 -5.71
C TRP A 92 -13.40 -25.53 -6.06
N LEU A 93 -13.49 -24.19 -6.17
CA LEU A 93 -14.69 -23.48 -6.61
C LEU A 93 -15.17 -23.92 -8.00
N SER A 94 -14.24 -24.26 -8.89
CA SER A 94 -14.53 -24.62 -10.29
C SER A 94 -14.67 -26.13 -10.54
N THR A 95 -14.21 -26.96 -9.61
CA THR A 95 -14.18 -28.43 -9.73
C THR A 95 -15.14 -29.13 -8.78
N GLY A 96 -15.64 -28.44 -7.75
CA GLY A 96 -16.42 -29.04 -6.66
C GLY A 96 -15.59 -29.94 -5.74
N GLN A 97 -14.29 -30.09 -6.01
CA GLN A 97 -13.38 -30.87 -5.16
C GLN A 97 -12.96 -30.02 -3.97
N THR A 98 -13.47 -30.34 -2.78
CA THR A 98 -13.04 -29.70 -1.53
C THR A 98 -11.52 -29.76 -1.42
N PRO A 99 -10.83 -28.63 -1.18
CA PRO A 99 -9.39 -28.66 -0.98
C PRO A 99 -9.06 -29.57 0.19
N VAL A 100 -8.10 -30.47 0.02
CA VAL A 100 -7.57 -31.23 1.15
C VAL A 100 -6.96 -30.21 2.14
N PRO A 101 -7.35 -30.24 3.43
CA PRO A 101 -6.74 -29.39 4.44
C PRO A 101 -5.23 -29.64 4.46
N SER A 102 -4.48 -28.74 3.85
CA SER A 102 -3.02 -28.71 3.95
C SER A 102 -2.67 -27.48 4.76
N ARG A 103 -1.74 -27.62 5.71
CA ARG A 103 -1.07 -26.47 6.32
C ARG A 103 -0.24 -25.80 5.23
N ARG A 104 -0.88 -24.98 4.40
CA ARG A 104 -0.19 -23.98 3.60
C ARG A 104 0.07 -22.81 4.50
N GLU A 105 1.31 -22.35 4.53
CA GLU A 105 1.59 -21.00 5.00
C GLU A 105 0.77 -20.06 4.13
N VAL A 106 -0.35 -19.59 4.67
CA VAL A 106 -1.07 -18.47 4.10
C VAL A 106 -0.13 -17.28 4.35
N PRO A 107 0.32 -16.54 3.33
CA PRO A 107 0.93 -15.25 3.57
C PRO A 107 -0.18 -14.37 4.15
N LEU A 108 -0.32 -14.43 5.47
CA LEU A 108 -1.04 -13.44 6.22
C LEU A 108 -0.17 -12.20 6.08
N ASP A 109 -0.69 -11.19 5.38
CA ASP A 109 -0.13 -9.85 5.46
C ASP A 109 -0.29 -9.39 6.92
N VAL A 110 0.66 -9.76 7.78
CA VAL A 110 0.64 -9.37 9.18
C VAL A 110 0.82 -7.85 9.23
N LEU A 111 -0.16 -7.20 9.82
CA LEU A 111 -0.08 -5.79 10.22
C LEU A 111 0.55 -5.81 11.60
N ILE A 112 1.88 -5.64 11.65
CA ILE A 112 2.60 -5.45 12.92
C ILE A 112 2.30 -4.01 13.35
N ALA A 113 1.25 -3.83 14.16
CA ALA A 113 1.15 -2.62 14.96
C ALA A 113 2.27 -2.71 15.98
N GLY A 114 3.21 -1.76 15.96
CA GLY A 114 4.27 -1.69 16.97
C GLY A 114 3.62 -1.62 18.35
N ALA A 115 3.75 -2.69 19.12
CA ALA A 115 3.48 -2.67 20.55
C ALA A 115 4.82 -2.34 21.22
N GLU A 116 4.90 -1.18 21.87
CA GLU A 116 6.03 -0.81 22.71
C GLU A 116 5.84 -1.35 24.14
N GLU A 117 6.97 -1.60 24.80
CA GLU A 117 7.12 -1.89 26.24
C GLU A 117 7.22 -0.57 27.03
#